data_AF-A0A3N5QZR3-F1
#
_entry.id   AF-A0A3N5QZR3-F1
#
_cell.length_a   1.000
_cell.length_b   1.000
_cell.length_c   1.000
_cell.angle_alpha   90.00
_cell.angle_beta   90.00
_cell.angle_gamma   90.00
#
_symmetry.space_group_name_H-M   'P 1'
#
loop_
_entity.id
_entity.type
_entity.pdbx_description
1 polymer ?
#
loop_
_entity_poly.entity_id
_entity_poly.type
_entity_poly.pdbx_seq_one_letter_code
_entity_poly.pdbx_strand_id
1 'polypeptide(L)'
;PLTKEIHETLAAYKISGAQHGTSGNNSDRLRRIARETRTTKANVATALQMISWGVKVNEYGNAFVDEKGELIKMAGRGVSEEMWAEMLQYGRSKNLKAGDYKKLNLPFENKFLALPADIRERMCAGVEEFVFELLTQVFNARDTAPLAIEAICRAGSYDLGAKVKRIEDPAAWTEAKIKERTKLLHTDKGPGGHFDD
;
A
#
# COMPACT_ATOMS: atom_id res chain seq x y z
N PRO A 1 0.19 -15.51 -12.12
CA PRO A 1 -0.28 -16.31 -10.95
C PRO A 1 -0.47 -15.44 -9.70
N LEU A 2 -1.60 -15.63 -8.99
CA LEU A 2 -1.80 -15.08 -7.65
C LEU A 2 -1.35 -16.10 -6.60
N THR A 3 -1.18 -15.68 -5.35
CA THR A 3 -0.71 -16.52 -4.23
C THR A 3 -1.79 -17.43 -3.63
N LYS A 4 -2.88 -17.72 -4.35
CA LYS A 4 -4.06 -18.45 -3.84
C LYS A 4 -3.70 -19.77 -3.15
N GLU A 5 -2.83 -20.57 -3.76
CA GLU A 5 -2.38 -21.86 -3.21
C GLU A 5 -1.70 -21.72 -1.84
N ILE A 6 -0.93 -20.63 -1.63
CA ILE A 6 -0.32 -20.31 -0.34
C ILE A 6 -1.41 -20.03 0.71
N HIS A 7 -2.45 -19.27 0.34
CA HIS A 7 -3.57 -18.99 1.25
C HIS A 7 -4.40 -20.23 1.57
N GLU A 8 -4.58 -21.14 0.61
CA GLU A 8 -5.28 -22.41 0.80
C GLU A 8 -4.49 -23.33 1.73
N THR A 9 -3.19 -23.46 1.51
CA THR A 9 -2.28 -24.25 2.35
C THR A 9 -2.28 -23.76 3.80
N LEU A 10 -2.33 -22.44 4.01
CA LEU A 10 -2.30 -21.83 5.35
C LEU A 10 -3.70 -21.61 5.94
N ALA A 11 -4.74 -22.17 5.33
CA ALA A 11 -6.12 -21.85 5.68
C ALA A 11 -6.49 -22.19 7.13
N ALA A 12 -5.92 -23.27 7.69
CA ALA A 12 -6.16 -23.73 9.06
C ALA A 12 -5.71 -22.71 10.13
N TYR A 13 -4.66 -21.95 9.84
CA TYR A 13 -4.13 -20.93 10.75
C TYR A 13 -4.95 -19.62 10.71
N LYS A 14 -5.92 -19.49 9.80
CA LYS A 14 -6.76 -18.29 9.61
C LYS A 14 -5.96 -17.00 9.50
N ILE A 15 -4.75 -17.07 8.95
CA ILE A 15 -3.91 -15.91 8.71
C ILE A 15 -4.50 -15.03 7.60
N SER A 16 -4.17 -13.75 7.66
CA SER A 16 -4.54 -12.78 6.63
C SER A 16 -3.29 -12.38 5.89
N GLY A 17 -3.34 -12.35 4.55
CA GLY A 17 -2.21 -11.90 3.76
C GLY A 17 -2.03 -10.39 3.83
N ALA A 18 -0.79 -9.95 3.69
CA ALA A 18 -0.43 -8.56 3.48
C ALA A 18 0.35 -8.45 2.16
N GLN A 19 -0.08 -7.56 1.28
CA GLN A 19 0.56 -7.31 -0.01
C GLN A 19 1.35 -6.00 0.04
N HIS A 20 2.64 -6.08 -0.28
CA HIS A 20 3.50 -4.93 -0.53
C HIS A 20 3.50 -4.60 -2.03
N GLY A 21 3.89 -3.36 -2.39
CA GLY A 21 3.99 -2.94 -3.79
C GLY A 21 2.64 -2.89 -4.51
N THR A 22 1.57 -2.52 -3.79
CA THR A 22 0.22 -2.46 -4.38
C THR A 22 0.07 -1.31 -5.39
N SER A 23 0.90 -0.28 -5.25
CA SER A 23 0.98 0.85 -6.19
C SER A 23 1.50 0.33 -7.54
N GLY A 24 0.72 0.51 -8.60
CA GLY A 24 1.06 0.07 -9.95
C GLY A 24 0.56 -1.31 -10.36
N ASN A 25 -0.21 -1.98 -9.50
CA ASN A 25 -1.01 -3.12 -9.93
C ASN A 25 -2.31 -2.65 -10.58
N ASN A 26 -2.66 -3.25 -11.73
CA ASN A 26 -3.97 -3.05 -12.37
C ASN A 26 -5.12 -3.38 -11.40
N SER A 27 -6.17 -2.55 -11.35
CA SER A 27 -7.39 -2.72 -10.55
C SER A 27 -7.98 -4.12 -10.67
N ASP A 28 -7.94 -4.75 -11.85
CA ASP A 28 -8.43 -6.12 -12.03
C ASP A 28 -7.60 -7.12 -11.25
N ARG A 29 -6.28 -6.93 -11.19
CA ARG A 29 -5.42 -7.77 -10.35
C ARG A 29 -5.74 -7.56 -8.87
N LEU A 30 -6.01 -6.32 -8.44
CA LEU A 30 -6.40 -6.02 -7.06
C LEU A 30 -7.75 -6.63 -6.68
N ARG A 31 -8.76 -6.51 -7.56
CA ARG A 31 -10.07 -7.17 -7.39
C ARG A 31 -9.91 -8.68 -7.31
N ARG A 32 -9.07 -9.27 -8.17
CA ARG A 32 -8.77 -10.69 -8.11
C ARG A 32 -8.05 -11.08 -6.83
N ILE A 33 -7.10 -10.30 -6.33
CA ILE A 33 -6.48 -10.54 -5.00
C ILE A 33 -7.57 -10.51 -3.92
N ALA A 34 -8.40 -9.47 -3.89
CA ALA A 34 -9.45 -9.33 -2.90
C ALA A 34 -10.51 -10.46 -2.96
N ARG A 35 -10.78 -11.02 -4.15
CA ARG A 35 -11.77 -12.09 -4.37
C ARG A 35 -11.21 -13.50 -4.22
N GLU A 36 -9.98 -13.73 -4.70
CA GLU A 36 -9.39 -15.06 -4.86
C GLU A 36 -8.42 -15.42 -3.73
N THR A 37 -8.04 -14.47 -2.87
CA THR A 37 -7.11 -14.71 -1.75
C THR A 37 -7.66 -14.22 -0.41
N ARG A 38 -6.93 -14.48 0.68
CA ARG A 38 -7.23 -13.96 2.03
C ARG A 38 -6.37 -12.73 2.39
N THR A 39 -5.99 -11.94 1.39
CA THR A 39 -5.22 -10.70 1.61
C THR A 39 -6.15 -9.61 2.10
N THR A 40 -5.88 -9.06 3.28
CA THR A 40 -6.70 -8.02 3.91
C THR A 40 -5.93 -6.72 4.15
N LYS A 41 -4.64 -6.69 3.81
CA LYS A 41 -3.78 -5.51 3.95
C LYS A 41 -3.08 -5.24 2.62
N ALA A 42 -3.17 -3.99 2.18
CA ALA A 42 -2.49 -3.46 1.01
C ALA A 42 -1.72 -2.20 1.42
N ASN A 43 -0.44 -2.13 1.06
CA ASN A 43 0.37 -0.93 1.30
C ASN A 43 0.40 -0.05 0.05
N VAL A 44 0.04 1.22 0.22
CA VAL A 44 0.10 2.27 -0.81
C VAL A 44 0.67 3.53 -0.16
N ALA A 45 1.68 4.15 -0.80
CA ALA A 45 2.34 5.34 -0.25
C ALA A 45 2.65 6.35 -1.34
N THR A 46 3.47 5.96 -2.33
CA THR A 46 3.89 6.86 -3.42
C THR A 46 2.71 7.46 -4.16
N ALA A 47 1.66 6.69 -4.45
CA ALA A 47 0.46 7.21 -5.11
C ALA A 47 -0.20 8.34 -4.29
N LEU A 48 -0.36 8.16 -2.98
CA LEU A 48 -1.01 9.14 -2.10
C LEU A 48 -0.22 10.45 -2.05
N GLN A 49 1.11 10.36 -2.01
CA GLN A 49 2.00 11.51 -2.10
C GLN A 49 1.83 12.24 -3.45
N MET A 50 1.83 11.51 -4.56
CA MET A 50 1.68 12.13 -5.88
C MET A 50 0.33 12.84 -6.01
N ILE A 51 -0.75 12.23 -5.52
CA ILE A 51 -2.09 12.81 -5.51
C ILE A 51 -2.15 14.05 -4.63
N SER A 52 -1.56 14.02 -3.43
CA SER A 52 -1.53 15.19 -2.55
C SER A 52 -0.75 16.35 -3.19
N TRP A 53 0.20 16.07 -4.06
CA TRP A 53 0.88 17.09 -4.87
C TRP A 53 0.14 17.48 -6.15
N GLY A 54 -1.01 16.86 -6.45
CA GLY A 54 -1.82 17.16 -7.62
C GLY A 54 -1.28 16.56 -8.91
N VAL A 55 -0.36 15.60 -8.80
CA VAL A 55 0.12 14.82 -9.95
C VAL A 55 -1.01 13.93 -10.43
N LYS A 56 -1.22 13.91 -11.75
CA LYS A 56 -2.19 13.03 -12.39
C LYS A 56 -1.74 11.59 -12.17
N VAL A 57 -2.55 10.82 -11.46
CA VAL A 57 -2.40 9.37 -11.34
C VAL A 57 -3.53 8.69 -12.08
N ASN A 58 -3.31 7.47 -12.57
CA ASN A 58 -4.41 6.63 -13.01
C ASN A 58 -5.10 5.96 -11.81
N GLU A 59 -6.20 5.27 -12.08
CA GLU A 59 -6.95 4.46 -11.09
C GLU A 59 -6.08 3.40 -10.36
N TYR A 60 -4.88 3.11 -10.85
CA TYR A 60 -3.93 2.14 -10.28
C TYR A 60 -2.86 2.78 -9.37
N GLY A 61 -2.91 4.11 -9.19
CA GLY A 61 -1.94 4.86 -8.40
C GLY A 61 -0.60 5.10 -9.11
N ASN A 62 -0.51 4.83 -10.42
CA ASN A 62 0.67 5.20 -11.21
C ASN A 62 0.55 6.65 -11.67
N ALA A 63 1.61 7.43 -11.43
CA ALA A 63 1.69 8.78 -11.97
C ALA A 63 1.86 8.76 -13.49
N PHE A 64 1.14 9.63 -14.17
CA PHE A 64 1.40 9.91 -15.58
C PHE A 64 2.66 10.76 -15.73
N VAL A 65 3.45 10.42 -16.74
CA VAL A 65 4.60 11.21 -17.18
C VAL A 65 4.39 11.68 -18.61
N ASP A 66 4.99 12.80 -18.96
CA ASP A 66 5.01 13.32 -20.33
C ASP A 66 6.09 12.63 -21.19
N GLU A 67 6.25 13.09 -22.44
CA GLU A 67 7.25 12.58 -23.38
C GLU A 67 8.70 12.76 -22.90
N LYS A 68 8.94 13.64 -21.93
CA LYS A 68 10.25 13.89 -21.33
C LYS A 68 10.46 13.09 -20.05
N GLY A 69 9.47 12.31 -19.62
CA GLY A 69 9.49 11.57 -18.36
C GLY A 69 9.24 12.43 -17.12
N GLU A 70 8.71 13.64 -17.28
CA GLU A 70 8.33 14.52 -16.18
C GLU A 70 6.90 14.23 -15.72
N LEU A 71 6.62 14.36 -14.41
CA LEU A 71 5.30 14.09 -13.85
C LEU A 71 4.27 15.11 -14.37
N ILE A 72 3.10 14.62 -14.80
CA ILE A 72 2.01 15.49 -15.26
C ILE A 72 1.28 16.06 -14.04
N LYS A 73 1.43 17.37 -13.81
CA LYS A 73 0.69 18.12 -12.80
C LYS A 73 -0.69 18.51 -13.31
N MET A 74 -1.73 18.30 -12.50
CA MET A 74 -3.08 18.80 -12.79
C MET A 74 -3.21 20.22 -12.25
N ALA A 75 -3.61 21.15 -13.12
CA ALA A 75 -3.84 22.54 -12.76
C ALA A 75 -4.87 22.64 -11.64
N GLY A 76 -4.54 23.41 -10.59
CA GLY A 76 -5.46 23.67 -9.49
C GLY A 76 -5.74 22.48 -8.58
N ARG A 77 -4.98 21.38 -8.65
CA ARG A 77 -5.05 20.23 -7.71
C ARG A 77 -3.79 20.15 -6.87
N GLY A 78 -3.89 19.58 -5.67
CA GLY A 78 -2.76 19.36 -4.76
C GLY A 78 -2.10 20.65 -4.28
N VAL A 79 -0.76 20.72 -4.30
CA VAL A 79 -0.01 21.93 -3.96
C VAL A 79 -0.26 23.07 -4.96
N SER A 80 0.09 24.31 -4.61
CA SER A 80 0.01 25.44 -5.54
C SER A 80 1.02 25.29 -6.69
N GLU A 81 0.82 26.02 -7.79
CA GLU A 81 1.72 25.94 -8.94
C GLU A 81 3.11 26.54 -8.62
N GLU A 82 3.16 27.53 -7.73
CA GLU A 82 4.40 28.11 -7.21
C GLU A 82 5.16 27.10 -6.37
N MET A 83 4.47 26.40 -5.46
CA MET A 83 5.07 25.34 -4.65
C MET A 83 5.57 24.19 -5.52
N TRP A 84 4.78 23.81 -6.55
CA TRP A 84 5.19 22.79 -7.50
C TRP A 84 6.44 23.20 -8.29
N ALA A 85 6.51 24.44 -8.78
CA ALA A 85 7.67 24.96 -9.47
C ALA A 85 8.92 24.96 -8.57
N GLU A 86 8.77 25.35 -7.30
CA GLU A 86 9.84 25.30 -6.30
C GLU A 86 10.34 23.86 -6.06
N MET A 87 9.42 22.91 -5.92
CA MET A 87 9.75 21.48 -5.79
C MET A 87 10.54 20.97 -7.00
N LEU A 88 10.11 21.28 -8.22
CA LEU A 88 10.79 20.88 -9.46
C LEU A 88 12.18 21.52 -9.55
N GLN A 89 12.31 22.80 -9.21
CA GLN A 89 13.59 23.50 -9.20
C GLN A 89 14.56 22.85 -8.20
N TYR A 90 14.10 22.57 -6.98
CA TYR A 90 14.91 21.89 -5.97
C TYR A 90 15.33 20.50 -6.46
N GLY A 91 14.40 19.71 -7.00
CA GLY A 91 14.68 18.38 -7.55
C GLY A 91 15.76 18.43 -8.64
N ARG A 92 15.64 19.35 -9.59
CA ARG A 92 16.64 19.58 -10.64
C ARG A 92 18.01 19.97 -10.06
N SER A 93 18.05 20.86 -9.06
CA SER A 93 19.31 21.25 -8.40
C SER A 93 20.04 20.09 -7.70
N LYS A 94 19.30 19.02 -7.37
CA LYS A 94 19.80 17.80 -6.72
C LYS A 94 19.91 16.62 -7.67
N ASN A 95 19.77 16.84 -8.98
CA ASN A 95 19.77 15.79 -10.02
C ASN A 95 18.74 14.66 -9.77
N LEU A 96 17.62 14.98 -9.14
CA LEU A 96 16.55 14.03 -8.87
C LEU A 96 15.67 13.86 -10.12
N LYS A 97 15.37 12.62 -10.47
CA LYS A 97 14.39 12.27 -11.51
C LYS A 97 13.00 12.09 -10.89
N ALA A 98 11.95 11.99 -11.70
CA ALA A 98 10.57 11.80 -11.23
C ALA A 98 10.42 10.65 -10.20
N GLY A 99 11.09 9.51 -10.42
CA GLY A 99 11.09 8.37 -9.50
C GLY A 99 11.78 8.63 -8.15
N ASP A 100 12.65 9.64 -8.08
CA ASP A 100 13.35 10.06 -6.86
C ASP A 100 12.55 11.05 -6.01
N TYR A 101 11.42 11.57 -6.51
CA TYR A 101 10.73 12.70 -5.86
C TYR A 101 10.18 12.38 -4.47
N LYS A 102 10.12 11.10 -4.05
CA LYS A 102 9.94 10.75 -2.62
C LYS A 102 10.95 11.44 -1.68
N LYS A 103 12.15 11.77 -2.18
CA LYS A 103 13.18 12.51 -1.45
C LYS A 103 12.82 13.99 -1.23
N LEU A 104 11.80 14.51 -1.91
CA LEU A 104 11.32 15.89 -1.73
C LEU A 104 10.45 16.05 -0.47
N ASN A 105 9.89 14.98 0.09
CA ASN A 105 9.09 15.07 1.32
C ASN A 105 9.88 15.72 2.46
N LEU A 106 11.09 15.23 2.73
CA LEU A 106 11.90 15.71 3.85
C LEU A 106 12.19 17.24 3.79
N PRO A 107 12.69 17.80 2.68
CA PRO A 107 12.93 19.25 2.59
C PRO A 107 11.68 20.12 2.45
N PHE A 108 10.54 19.56 2.03
CA PHE A 108 9.32 20.34 1.77
C PHE A 108 8.19 20.15 2.80
N GLU A 109 8.29 19.21 3.73
CA GLU A 109 7.24 18.93 4.72
C GLU A 109 6.78 20.21 5.45
N ASN A 110 7.72 20.97 6.02
CA ASN A 110 7.40 22.22 6.71
C ASN A 110 6.75 23.26 5.78
N LYS A 111 7.10 23.26 4.49
CA LYS A 111 6.51 24.17 3.50
C LYS A 111 5.09 23.76 3.16
N PHE A 112 4.82 22.45 3.00
CA PHE A 112 3.47 21.92 2.80
C PHE A 112 2.57 22.27 3.98
N LEU A 113 3.06 22.10 5.20
CA LEU A 113 2.33 22.45 6.42
C LEU A 113 2.08 23.97 6.54
N ALA A 114 2.98 24.80 6.01
CA ALA A 114 2.84 26.25 5.98
C ALA A 114 1.94 26.79 4.85
N LEU A 115 1.50 25.95 3.90
CA LEU A 115 0.59 26.37 2.85
C LEU A 115 -0.74 26.90 3.42
N PRO A 116 -1.46 27.78 2.70
CA PRO A 116 -2.81 28.18 3.08
C PRO A 116 -3.74 26.98 3.33
N ALA A 117 -4.71 27.16 4.22
CA ALA A 117 -5.58 26.08 4.68
C ALA A 117 -6.36 25.42 3.53
N ASP A 118 -6.90 26.23 2.62
CA ASP A 118 -7.62 25.79 1.42
C ASP A 118 -6.75 24.90 0.50
N ILE A 119 -5.46 25.20 0.40
CA ILE A 119 -4.52 24.38 -0.36
C ILE A 119 -4.30 23.03 0.35
N ARG A 120 -4.05 23.04 1.67
CA ARG A 120 -3.86 21.79 2.43
C ARG A 120 -5.12 20.92 2.40
N GLU A 121 -6.31 21.50 2.55
CA GLU A 121 -7.58 20.81 2.44
C GLU A 121 -7.76 20.18 1.06
N ARG A 122 -7.41 20.91 0.00
CA ARG A 122 -7.41 20.37 -1.37
C ARG A 122 -6.43 19.20 -1.56
N MET A 123 -5.25 19.26 -0.95
CA MET A 123 -4.28 18.16 -0.97
C MET A 123 -4.86 16.91 -0.30
N CYS A 124 -5.48 17.08 0.88
CA CYS A 124 -6.15 16.00 1.60
C CYS A 124 -7.34 15.43 0.83
N ALA A 125 -8.19 16.29 0.25
CA ALA A 125 -9.39 15.89 -0.47
C ALA A 125 -9.08 14.98 -1.67
N GLY A 126 -7.99 15.25 -2.40
CA GLY A 126 -7.56 14.36 -3.49
C GLY A 126 -7.19 12.95 -3.00
N VAL A 127 -6.49 12.87 -1.86
CA VAL A 127 -6.12 11.59 -1.24
C VAL A 127 -7.37 10.86 -0.72
N GLU A 128 -8.28 11.59 -0.07
CA GLU A 128 -9.54 11.06 0.45
C GLU A 128 -10.40 10.47 -0.69
N GLU A 129 -10.59 11.22 -1.77
CA GLU A 129 -11.35 10.78 -2.96
C GLU A 129 -10.79 9.47 -3.53
N PHE A 130 -9.47 9.41 -3.73
CA PHE A 130 -8.80 8.21 -4.24
C PHE A 130 -8.95 7.01 -3.30
N VAL A 131 -8.72 7.20 -2.00
CA VAL A 131 -8.82 6.11 -1.01
C VAL A 131 -10.26 5.61 -0.90
N PHE A 132 -11.23 6.52 -0.92
CA PHE A 132 -12.65 6.16 -0.88
C PHE A 132 -13.05 5.32 -2.09
N GLU A 133 -12.63 5.71 -3.30
CA GLU A 133 -12.88 4.94 -4.51
C GLU A 133 -12.20 3.56 -4.45
N LEU A 134 -10.93 3.52 -4.05
CA LEU A 134 -10.18 2.27 -3.93
C LEU A 134 -10.86 1.30 -2.94
N LEU A 135 -11.28 1.78 -1.77
CA LEU A 135 -11.97 0.97 -0.77
C LEU A 135 -13.32 0.47 -1.30
N THR A 136 -14.13 1.34 -1.87
CA THR A 136 -15.53 1.03 -2.22
C THR A 136 -15.69 0.31 -3.55
N GLN A 137 -14.84 0.58 -4.55
CA GLN A 137 -14.95 0.03 -5.91
C GLN A 137 -13.98 -1.12 -6.20
N VAL A 138 -12.87 -1.23 -5.45
CA VAL A 138 -11.84 -2.25 -5.70
C VAL A 138 -11.82 -3.28 -4.56
N PHE A 139 -11.85 -2.83 -3.30
CA PHE A 139 -11.76 -3.71 -2.13
C PHE A 139 -13.10 -4.13 -1.54
N ASN A 140 -14.22 -3.81 -2.19
CA ASN A 140 -15.58 -4.19 -1.76
C ASN A 140 -15.92 -3.75 -0.32
N ALA A 141 -15.40 -2.60 0.13
CA ALA A 141 -15.64 -2.08 1.48
C ALA A 141 -16.94 -1.27 1.61
N ARG A 142 -17.72 -1.11 0.54
CA ARG A 142 -19.00 -0.39 0.58
C ARG A 142 -19.95 -1.03 1.61
N ASP A 143 -20.57 -0.20 2.43
CA ASP A 143 -21.55 -0.58 3.46
C ASP A 143 -21.02 -1.55 4.54
N THR A 144 -19.70 -1.68 4.68
CA THR A 144 -19.09 -2.56 5.70
C THR A 144 -18.87 -1.89 7.06
N ALA A 145 -18.99 -0.55 7.14
CA ALA A 145 -18.76 0.18 8.38
C ALA A 145 -19.65 -0.28 9.55
N PRO A 146 -20.98 -0.52 9.37
CA PRO A 146 -21.81 -1.04 10.45
C PRO A 146 -21.33 -2.40 10.99
N LEU A 147 -20.80 -3.27 10.13
CA LEU A 147 -20.28 -4.58 10.54
C LEU A 147 -19.04 -4.44 11.43
N ALA A 148 -18.16 -3.49 11.12
CA ALA A 148 -16.98 -3.21 11.92
C ALA A 148 -17.37 -2.61 13.29
N ILE A 149 -18.31 -1.67 13.31
CA ILE A 149 -18.84 -1.09 14.56
C ILE A 149 -19.48 -2.19 15.43
N GLU A 150 -20.33 -3.03 14.84
CA GLU A 150 -20.95 -4.15 15.55
C GLU A 150 -19.92 -5.09 16.17
N ALA A 151 -18.87 -5.45 15.41
CA ALA A 151 -17.80 -6.32 15.89
C ALA A 151 -17.05 -5.70 17.09
N ILE A 152 -16.68 -4.42 17.01
CA ILE A 152 -15.99 -3.68 18.08
C ILE A 152 -16.89 -3.58 19.31
N CYS A 153 -18.16 -3.20 19.13
CA CYS A 153 -19.12 -3.08 20.23
C CYS A 153 -19.35 -4.42 20.93
N ARG A 154 -19.48 -5.52 20.16
CA ARG A 154 -19.66 -6.87 20.70
C ARG A 154 -18.42 -7.33 21.48
N ALA A 155 -17.23 -6.99 21.03
CA ALA A 155 -15.98 -7.28 21.73
C ALA A 155 -15.76 -6.37 22.95
N GLY A 156 -16.40 -5.19 22.99
CA GLY A 156 -16.12 -4.15 23.97
C GLY A 156 -14.69 -3.58 23.84
N SER A 157 -14.03 -3.78 22.70
CA SER A 157 -12.63 -3.44 22.46
C SER A 157 -12.34 -3.36 20.96
N TYR A 158 -11.33 -2.58 20.58
CA TYR A 158 -10.76 -2.61 19.23
C TYR A 158 -9.93 -3.90 19.00
N ASP A 159 -9.49 -4.55 20.08
CA ASP A 159 -8.82 -5.84 20.02
C ASP A 159 -9.85 -6.97 19.96
N LEU A 160 -9.99 -7.59 18.79
CA LEU A 160 -10.90 -8.71 18.56
C LEU A 160 -10.29 -10.07 18.95
N GLY A 161 -9.04 -10.09 19.43
CA GLY A 161 -8.31 -11.28 19.80
C GLY A 161 -7.90 -12.17 18.61
N ALA A 162 -7.34 -13.33 18.94
CA ALA A 162 -6.84 -14.27 17.93
C ALA A 162 -7.99 -14.97 17.17
N LYS A 163 -7.84 -15.11 15.85
CA LYS A 163 -8.80 -15.82 14.98
C LYS A 163 -8.84 -17.34 15.22
N VAL A 164 -7.78 -17.89 15.80
CA VAL A 164 -7.60 -19.33 16.03
C VAL A 164 -6.86 -19.55 17.36
N LYS A 165 -7.13 -20.70 17.99
CA LYS A 165 -6.35 -21.19 19.14
C LYS A 165 -5.11 -21.96 18.64
N ARG A 166 -4.29 -22.47 19.55
CA ARG A 166 -3.19 -23.38 19.18
C ARG A 166 -3.77 -24.63 18.51
N ILE A 167 -3.31 -24.92 17.31
CA ILE A 167 -3.71 -26.10 16.51
C ILE A 167 -2.59 -27.12 16.34
N GLU A 168 -1.34 -26.69 16.53
CA GLU A 168 -0.16 -27.53 16.46
C GLU A 168 0.18 -28.13 17.82
N ASP A 169 0.66 -29.38 17.83
CA ASP A 169 1.24 -30.01 19.01
C ASP A 169 2.63 -29.40 19.31
N PRO A 170 2.84 -28.74 20.45
CA PRO A 170 4.16 -28.22 20.82
C PRO A 170 5.27 -29.28 20.80
N ALA A 171 4.95 -30.54 21.10
CA ALA A 171 5.93 -31.63 21.05
C ALA A 171 6.39 -31.95 19.62
N ALA A 172 5.69 -31.48 18.59
CA ALA A 172 6.11 -31.57 17.19
C ALA A 172 7.10 -30.46 16.77
N TRP A 173 7.28 -29.42 17.58
CA TRP A 173 8.08 -28.23 17.29
C TRP A 173 9.27 -28.07 18.24
N THR A 174 9.95 -29.19 18.54
CA THR A 174 11.22 -29.17 19.29
C THR A 174 12.39 -28.85 18.35
N GLU A 175 13.51 -28.37 18.90
CA GLU A 175 14.71 -28.07 18.12
C GLU A 175 15.17 -29.26 17.26
N ALA A 176 15.16 -30.47 17.84
CA ALA A 176 15.54 -31.69 17.13
C ALA A 176 14.63 -31.97 15.93
N LYS A 177 13.30 -31.86 16.11
CA LYS A 177 12.31 -32.07 15.04
C LYS A 177 12.35 -30.98 13.97
N ILE A 178 12.61 -29.73 14.36
CA ILE A 178 12.81 -28.62 13.41
C ILE A 178 14.04 -28.90 12.54
N LYS A 179 15.18 -29.27 13.16
CA LYS A 179 16.42 -29.63 12.43
C LYS A 179 16.20 -30.80 11.47
N GLU A 180 15.43 -31.81 11.86
CA GLU A 180 15.08 -32.93 11.00
C GLU A 180 14.24 -32.49 9.79
N ARG A 181 13.18 -31.70 10.00
CA ARG A 181 12.33 -31.16 8.93
C ARG A 181 13.11 -30.29 7.95
N THR A 182 14.01 -29.43 8.43
CA THR A 182 14.80 -28.53 7.57
C THR A 182 15.68 -29.31 6.58
N LYS A 183 16.13 -30.53 6.91
CA LYS A 183 16.88 -31.38 5.97
C LYS A 183 16.07 -31.80 4.75
N LEU A 184 14.73 -31.80 4.85
CA LEU A 184 13.82 -32.15 3.76
C LEU A 184 13.51 -30.98 2.83
N LEU A 185 13.89 -29.75 3.22
CA LEU A 185 13.75 -28.58 2.36
C LEU A 185 14.86 -28.62 1.32
N HIS A 186 14.51 -28.88 0.05
CA HIS A 186 15.44 -28.76 -1.06
C HIS A 186 15.88 -27.30 -1.19
N THR A 187 17.12 -27.00 -0.80
CA THR A 187 17.75 -25.71 -1.01
C THR A 187 18.27 -25.64 -2.44
N ASP A 188 17.39 -25.54 -3.42
CA ASP A 188 17.80 -24.84 -4.64
C ASP A 188 17.83 -23.36 -4.25
N LYS A 189 19.03 -22.79 -4.12
CA LYS A 189 19.18 -21.35 -3.95
C LYS A 189 18.67 -20.77 -5.25
N GLY A 190 17.38 -20.41 -5.29
CA GLY A 190 16.75 -19.80 -6.44
C GLY A 190 17.63 -18.71 -7.05
N PRO A 191 17.46 -18.38 -8.33
CA PRO A 191 18.37 -17.51 -9.07
C PRO A 191 18.68 -16.24 -8.24
N GLY A 192 19.97 -15.93 -8.10
CA GLY A 192 20.43 -14.81 -7.28
C GLY A 192 19.65 -13.53 -7.61
N GLY A 193 19.00 -12.95 -6.61
CA GLY A 193 18.21 -11.73 -6.71
C GLY A 193 18.70 -10.68 -5.72
N HIS A 194 18.55 -9.41 -6.07
CA HIS A 194 18.66 -8.31 -5.10
C HIS A 194 17.37 -8.32 -4.27
N PHE A 195 17.48 -8.64 -2.98
CA PHE A 195 16.34 -8.71 -2.06
C PHE A 195 16.20 -7.45 -1.19
N ASP A 196 16.95 -6.40 -1.54
CA ASP A 196 16.85 -5.09 -0.91
C ASP A 196 15.77 -4.27 -1.65
N ASP A 197 14.57 -4.25 -1.07
CA ASP A 197 13.53 -3.24 -1.30
C ASP A 197 13.25 -2.49 0.01
#